data_AF-T1A9D1-F1
#
_entry.id   AF-T1A9D1-F1
#
_cell.length_a   1.000
_cell.length_b   1.000
_cell.length_c   1.000
_cell.angle_alpha   90.00
_cell.angle_beta   90.00
_cell.angle_gamma   90.00
#
_symmetry.space_group_name_H-M   'P 1'
#
loop_
_entity.id
_entity.type
_entity.pdbx_description
1 polymer ?
#
loop_
_entity_poly.entity_id
_entity_poly.type
_entity_poly.pdbx_seq_one_letter_code
_entity_poly.pdbx_strand_id
1 'polypeptide(L)'
;MVPGSADVQASFSPVAKFYGAIVTPCPPRRGNRKGAVECGVKFCCGRWWRTMTASTKEAAQVSLDRFWSTTGDDRLRPPGRYLEPGELSKGDRPRWPSVRELAEAEVLIALPLLPYPATIEVARFVDDKASVAFRGNRYSLPPGMGGVELTLRHRLGTGTLEVFSPAGIELVSHRLAVSGAGQMVRTVEHRAALEAVVLSQFSTARPCDRKANKPPGQAALKERARLLGPVEKEPSVDLDEIAKVIALAFPAMTSAGEVSP
;
A
#
# COMPACT_ATOMS: atom_id res chain seq x y z
N MET A 1 -3.05 -3.77 24.73
CA MET A 1 -2.35 -3.29 25.95
C MET A 1 -3.00 -1.97 26.31
N VAL A 2 -3.47 -1.81 27.55
CA VAL A 2 -3.99 -0.52 28.00
C VAL A 2 -2.80 0.46 28.10
N PRO A 3 -2.82 1.63 27.41
CA PRO A 3 -1.70 2.57 27.47
C PRO A 3 -1.37 2.96 28.91
N GLY A 4 -0.09 2.88 29.29
CA GLY A 4 0.37 3.22 30.64
C GLY A 4 0.19 2.13 31.71
N SER A 5 -0.47 1.01 31.39
CA SER A 5 -0.63 -0.13 32.30
C SER A 5 0.15 -1.38 31.82
N ALA A 6 0.37 -2.32 32.73
CA ALA A 6 0.77 -3.69 32.40
C ALA A 6 -0.44 -4.54 31.94
N ASP A 7 -1.66 -3.99 31.91
CA ASP A 7 -2.85 -4.75 31.58
C ASP A 7 -2.93 -5.13 30.10
N VAL A 8 -3.13 -6.42 29.87
CA VAL A 8 -3.45 -6.98 28.57
C VAL A 8 -4.91 -6.67 28.27
N GLN A 9 -5.18 -6.12 27.08
CA GLN A 9 -6.56 -5.88 26.65
C GLN A 9 -7.26 -7.24 26.48
N ALA A 10 -8.46 -7.38 27.05
CA ALA A 10 -9.17 -8.65 27.14
C ALA A 10 -9.33 -9.37 25.78
N SER A 11 -9.39 -8.61 24.69
CA SER A 11 -9.47 -9.12 23.31
C SER A 11 -8.30 -10.03 22.89
N PHE A 12 -7.12 -9.90 23.50
CA PHE A 12 -5.95 -10.73 23.15
C PHE A 12 -5.95 -12.10 23.83
N SER A 13 -6.65 -12.25 24.96
CA SER A 13 -6.64 -13.51 25.72
C SER A 13 -7.23 -14.69 24.93
N PRO A 14 -8.39 -14.55 24.24
CA PRO A 14 -8.92 -15.62 23.40
C PRO A 14 -7.98 -16.02 22.25
N VAL A 15 -7.30 -15.05 21.63
CA VAL A 15 -6.34 -15.29 20.54
C VAL A 15 -5.15 -16.09 21.06
N ALA A 16 -4.58 -15.66 22.19
CA ALA A 16 -3.43 -16.32 22.79
C ALA A 16 -3.78 -17.77 23.20
N LYS A 17 -4.94 -17.96 23.85
CA LYS A 17 -5.45 -19.30 24.19
C LYS A 17 -5.63 -20.18 22.95
N PHE A 18 -6.14 -19.63 21.86
CA PHE A 18 -6.37 -20.37 20.63
C PHE A 18 -5.08 -20.90 20.01
N TYR A 19 -3.98 -20.13 20.07
CA TYR A 19 -2.68 -20.52 19.55
C TYR A 19 -1.74 -21.14 20.60
N GLY A 20 -2.24 -21.46 21.80
CA GLY A 20 -1.41 -22.02 22.88
C GLY A 20 -0.35 -21.06 23.43
N ALA A 21 -0.51 -19.76 23.21
CA ALA A 21 0.40 -18.72 23.67
C ALA A 21 -0.06 -18.11 25.01
N ILE A 22 0.90 -17.58 25.77
CA ILE A 22 0.64 -16.80 26.98
C ILE A 22 1.00 -15.35 26.72
N VAL A 23 0.08 -14.43 27.00
CA VAL A 23 0.38 -12.99 26.93
C VAL A 23 1.00 -12.56 28.25
N THR A 24 2.32 -12.39 28.27
CA THR A 24 3.02 -11.87 29.44
C THR A 24 3.42 -10.41 29.19
N PRO A 25 2.68 -9.43 29.74
CA PRO A 25 3.08 -8.03 29.62
C PRO A 25 4.47 -7.83 30.22
N CYS A 26 5.25 -6.93 29.62
CA CYS A 26 6.54 -6.56 30.18
C CYS A 26 6.29 -5.63 31.38
N PRO A 27 6.75 -5.95 32.59
CA PRO A 27 6.62 -5.04 33.71
C PRO A 27 7.31 -3.70 33.39
N PRO A 28 6.73 -2.56 33.82
CA PRO A 28 7.37 -1.27 33.68
C PRO A 28 8.79 -1.28 34.25
N ARG A 29 9.74 -0.65 33.55
CA ARG A 29 11.15 -0.51 33.98
C ARG A 29 11.90 -1.83 34.23
N ARG A 30 11.47 -2.95 33.63
CA ARG A 30 12.20 -4.23 33.65
C ARG A 30 12.59 -4.62 32.23
N GLY A 31 13.79 -4.21 31.82
CA GLY A 31 14.28 -4.33 30.43
C GLY A 31 14.58 -5.75 29.93
N ASN A 32 14.46 -6.78 30.76
CA ASN A 32 14.96 -8.14 30.49
C ASN A 32 14.41 -8.79 29.21
N ARG A 33 13.27 -8.33 28.68
CA ARG A 33 12.66 -8.86 27.44
C ARG A 33 12.73 -7.92 26.23
N LYS A 34 13.10 -6.65 26.42
CA LYS A 34 13.16 -5.63 25.35
C LYS A 34 14.43 -5.75 24.50
N GLY A 35 15.55 -6.12 25.12
CA GLY A 35 16.87 -6.16 24.46
C GLY A 35 16.93 -7.10 23.24
N ALA A 36 16.20 -8.22 23.24
CA ALA A 36 16.18 -9.13 22.09
C ALA A 36 15.49 -8.51 20.86
N VAL A 37 14.33 -7.88 21.08
CA VAL A 37 13.59 -7.17 20.03
C VAL A 37 14.40 -5.98 19.51
N GLU A 38 14.96 -5.17 20.41
CA GLU A 38 15.81 -4.03 20.04
C GLU A 38 17.04 -4.44 19.24
N CYS A 39 17.70 -5.55 19.61
CA CYS A 39 18.82 -6.08 18.84
C CYS A 39 18.40 -6.54 17.43
N GLY A 40 17.23 -7.16 17.28
CA GLY A 40 16.68 -7.52 15.98
C GLY A 40 16.37 -6.29 15.11
N VAL A 41 15.72 -5.28 15.68
CA VAL A 41 15.44 -4.01 15.00
C VAL A 41 16.74 -3.30 14.61
N LYS A 42 17.71 -3.17 15.52
CA LYS A 42 19.03 -2.58 15.23
C LYS A 42 19.75 -3.32 14.09
N PHE A 43 19.68 -4.65 14.07
CA PHE A 43 20.28 -5.46 13.02
C PHE A 43 19.64 -5.20 11.65
N CYS A 44 18.30 -5.22 11.59
CA CYS A 44 17.55 -4.95 10.37
C CYS A 44 17.78 -3.52 9.86
N CYS A 45 17.63 -2.53 10.74
CA CYS A 45 17.88 -1.13 10.41
C CYS A 45 19.34 -0.89 9.98
N GLY A 46 20.30 -1.57 10.60
CA GLY A 46 21.71 -1.37 10.32
C GLY A 46 22.18 -1.97 9.00
N ARG A 47 21.51 -3.02 8.51
CA ARG A 47 21.85 -3.74 7.28
C ARG A 47 20.80 -3.50 6.20
N TRP A 48 19.66 -4.17 6.30
CA TRP A 48 18.63 -4.15 5.28
C TRP A 48 18.13 -2.74 4.98
N TRP A 49 17.75 -1.96 6.00
CA TRP A 49 17.16 -0.62 5.76
C TRP A 49 18.14 0.33 5.07
N ARG A 50 19.44 0.24 5.38
CA ARG A 50 20.47 1.09 4.75
C ARG A 50 20.80 0.69 3.32
N THR A 51 20.54 -0.55 2.94
CA THR A 51 20.83 -1.10 1.61
C THR A 51 19.59 -1.34 0.77
N MET A 52 18.40 -1.01 1.28
CA MET A 52 17.14 -1.24 0.60
C MET A 52 16.94 -0.21 -0.52
N THR A 53 16.64 -0.70 -1.71
CA THR A 53 16.45 0.12 -2.93
C THR A 53 15.02 0.04 -3.48
N ALA A 54 14.10 -0.61 -2.77
CA ALA A 54 12.73 -0.78 -3.22
C ALA A 54 11.99 0.57 -3.26
N SER A 55 11.38 0.88 -4.40
CA SER A 55 10.58 2.09 -4.60
C SER A 55 9.10 1.93 -4.27
N THR A 56 8.65 0.69 -4.03
CA THR A 56 7.27 0.37 -3.66
C THR A 56 7.22 -0.40 -2.33
N LYS A 57 6.08 -0.32 -1.64
CA LYS A 57 5.88 -1.00 -0.35
C LYS A 57 5.92 -2.51 -0.51
N GLU A 58 5.37 -3.01 -1.61
CA GLU A 58 5.31 -4.43 -1.96
C GLU A 58 6.71 -4.98 -2.22
N ALA A 59 7.53 -4.25 -3.00
CA ALA A 59 8.91 -4.65 -3.24
C ALA A 59 9.76 -4.58 -1.96
N ALA A 60 9.50 -3.60 -1.08
CA ALA A 60 10.16 -3.51 0.22
C ALA A 60 9.81 -4.71 1.10
N GLN A 61 8.54 -5.13 1.15
CA GLN A 61 8.11 -6.30 1.90
C GLN A 61 8.82 -7.57 1.43
N VAL A 62 8.81 -7.84 0.12
CA VAL A 62 9.48 -9.02 -0.45
C VAL A 62 11.00 -9.00 -0.17
N SER A 63 11.63 -7.83 -0.26
CA SER A 63 13.05 -7.65 0.06
C SER A 63 13.34 -7.94 1.53
N LEU A 64 12.48 -7.48 2.45
CA LEU A 64 12.61 -7.71 3.87
C LEU A 64 12.45 -9.20 4.21
N ASP A 65 11.47 -9.86 3.63
CA ASP A 65 11.20 -11.29 3.85
C ASP A 65 12.41 -12.13 3.41
N ARG A 66 12.98 -11.82 2.23
CA ARG A 66 14.21 -12.46 1.74
C ARG A 66 15.40 -12.20 2.66
N PHE A 67 15.54 -10.99 3.19
CA PHE A 67 16.64 -10.66 4.11
C PHE A 67 16.57 -11.50 5.39
N TRP A 68 15.37 -11.68 5.95
CA TRP A 68 15.21 -12.49 7.15
C TRP A 68 15.44 -13.98 6.90
N SER A 69 14.88 -14.55 5.84
CA SER A 69 15.06 -15.98 5.52
C SER A 69 16.48 -16.39 5.12
N THR A 70 17.34 -15.40 4.83
CA THR A 70 18.75 -15.62 4.49
C THR A 70 19.66 -15.07 5.58
N THR A 71 19.98 -13.77 5.52
CA THR A 71 20.93 -13.10 6.42
C THR A 71 20.48 -13.10 7.88
N GLY A 72 19.17 -13.04 8.11
CA GLY A 72 18.58 -13.11 9.45
C GLY A 72 18.75 -14.50 10.08
N ASP A 73 18.41 -15.53 9.33
CA ASP A 73 18.46 -16.94 9.70
C ASP A 73 19.90 -17.47 9.85
N ASP A 74 20.82 -17.01 9.01
CA ASP A 74 22.24 -17.39 9.07
C ASP A 74 22.99 -16.68 10.21
N ARG A 75 22.31 -15.81 10.97
CA ARG A 75 22.95 -15.04 12.05
C ARG A 75 23.40 -15.95 13.19
N LEU A 76 24.71 -15.94 13.46
CA LEU A 76 25.29 -16.70 14.56
C LEU A 76 24.88 -16.16 15.92
N ARG A 77 24.61 -17.07 16.86
CA ARG A 77 24.19 -16.75 18.23
C ARG A 77 25.22 -17.24 19.24
N PRO A 78 25.50 -16.45 20.29
CA PRO A 78 26.38 -16.88 21.37
C PRO A 78 25.82 -18.15 22.03
N PRO A 79 26.65 -19.19 22.19
CA PRO A 79 26.20 -20.51 22.62
C PRO A 79 25.78 -20.58 24.09
N GLY A 80 26.29 -19.68 24.96
CA GLY A 80 26.02 -19.71 26.41
C GLY A 80 24.58 -19.49 26.86
N ARG A 81 23.63 -19.30 25.93
CA ARG A 81 22.18 -19.27 26.21
C ARG A 81 21.47 -20.58 25.88
N TYR A 82 22.13 -21.47 25.13
CA TYR A 82 21.55 -22.65 24.51
C TYR A 82 22.29 -23.95 24.85
N LEU A 83 23.49 -23.83 25.43
CA LEU A 83 24.24 -24.96 25.97
C LEU A 83 23.84 -25.22 27.42
N GLU A 84 23.74 -26.48 27.79
CA GLU A 84 23.56 -26.90 29.17
C GLU A 84 24.84 -26.68 29.99
N PRO A 85 24.75 -26.34 31.29
CA PRO A 85 25.92 -26.25 32.15
C PRO A 85 26.70 -27.57 32.18
N GLY A 86 27.93 -27.57 31.64
CA GLY A 86 28.80 -28.76 31.58
C GLY A 86 28.92 -29.44 30.21
N GLU A 87 28.19 -28.95 29.20
CA GLU A 87 28.24 -29.48 27.83
C GLU A 87 29.56 -29.19 27.09
N LEU A 88 30.34 -28.22 27.58
CA LEU A 88 31.67 -27.91 27.06
C LEU A 88 32.74 -28.52 27.96
N SER A 89 33.63 -29.33 27.37
CA SER A 89 34.83 -29.78 28.08
C SER A 89 35.79 -28.60 28.27
N LYS A 90 36.61 -28.68 29.33
CA LYS A 90 37.57 -27.63 29.67
C LYS A 90 38.62 -27.51 28.55
N GLY A 91 38.49 -26.51 27.69
CA GLY A 91 39.37 -26.26 26.55
C GLY A 91 38.67 -26.18 25.19
N ASP A 92 37.40 -26.60 25.11
CA ASP A 92 36.63 -26.55 23.88
C ASP A 92 36.16 -25.14 23.56
N ARG A 93 36.31 -24.74 22.29
CA ARG A 93 35.68 -23.52 21.77
C ARG A 93 34.23 -23.85 21.47
N PRO A 94 33.26 -23.12 22.05
CA PRO A 94 31.87 -23.45 21.81
C PRO A 94 31.47 -23.09 20.38
N ARG A 95 30.80 -24.01 19.69
CA ARG A 95 30.24 -23.78 18.36
C ARG A 95 29.13 -22.73 18.46
N TRP A 96 29.12 -21.76 17.55
CA TRP A 96 28.06 -20.74 17.49
C TRP A 96 26.98 -21.23 16.53
N PRO A 97 25.80 -21.66 17.01
CA PRO A 97 24.73 -22.06 16.11
C PRO A 97 24.13 -20.84 15.41
N SER A 98 23.58 -21.06 14.21
CA SER A 98 22.79 -20.04 13.50
C SER A 98 21.38 -19.93 14.09
N VAL A 99 20.65 -18.86 13.75
CA VAL A 99 19.23 -18.74 14.13
C VAL A 99 18.41 -19.85 13.49
N ARG A 100 18.72 -20.22 12.23
CA ARG A 100 18.07 -21.34 11.53
C ARG A 100 18.23 -22.65 12.28
N GLU A 101 19.45 -23.00 12.65
CA GLU A 101 19.73 -24.26 13.38
C GLU A 101 18.99 -24.32 14.71
N LEU A 102 18.92 -23.20 15.43
CA LEU A 102 18.16 -23.11 16.68
C LEU A 102 16.64 -23.25 16.44
N ALA A 103 16.12 -22.65 15.37
CA ALA A 103 14.71 -22.73 15.02
C ALA A 103 14.31 -24.14 14.55
N GLU A 104 15.17 -24.83 13.81
CA GLU A 104 14.95 -26.22 13.36
C GLU A 104 14.97 -27.21 14.53
N ALA A 105 15.75 -26.95 15.56
CA ALA A 105 15.80 -27.75 16.78
C ALA A 105 14.62 -27.48 17.74
N GLU A 106 13.88 -26.39 17.56
CA GLU A 106 12.80 -26.00 18.45
C GLU A 106 11.53 -26.82 18.17
N VAL A 107 11.08 -27.59 19.16
CA VAL A 107 9.85 -28.40 19.06
C VAL A 107 8.64 -27.49 19.30
N LEU A 108 8.03 -27.00 18.22
CA LEU A 108 6.84 -26.17 18.26
C LEU A 108 5.55 -27.02 18.25
N ILE A 109 4.51 -26.51 18.91
CA ILE A 109 3.16 -27.08 18.85
C ILE A 109 2.60 -26.86 17.44
N ALA A 110 1.87 -27.85 16.92
CA ALA A 110 1.18 -27.71 15.64
C ALA A 110 0.14 -26.58 15.69
N LEU A 111 0.06 -25.79 14.61
CA LEU A 111 -0.96 -24.75 14.50
C LEU A 111 -2.35 -25.37 14.35
N PRO A 112 -3.40 -24.73 14.91
CA PRO A 112 -4.78 -25.14 14.65
C PRO A 112 -5.10 -25.16 13.16
N LEU A 113 -5.93 -26.12 12.72
CA LEU A 113 -6.31 -26.29 11.31
C LEU A 113 -7.09 -25.10 10.74
N LEU A 114 -7.83 -24.39 11.60
CA LEU A 114 -8.59 -23.21 11.22
C LEU A 114 -7.94 -21.96 11.85
N PRO A 115 -7.95 -20.82 11.17
CA PRO A 115 -7.49 -19.57 11.76
C PRO A 115 -8.40 -19.15 12.92
N TYR A 116 -7.86 -18.35 13.84
CA TYR A 116 -8.69 -17.70 14.84
C TYR A 116 -9.77 -16.86 14.14
N PRO A 117 -11.06 -16.99 14.50
CA PRO A 117 -12.17 -16.40 13.76
C PRO A 117 -12.35 -14.91 14.07
N ALA A 118 -11.31 -14.10 13.88
CA ALA A 118 -11.41 -12.65 14.04
C ALA A 118 -12.24 -12.03 12.91
N THR A 119 -12.97 -10.96 13.22
CA THR A 119 -13.66 -10.16 12.20
C THR A 119 -12.89 -8.87 11.97
N ILE A 120 -12.53 -8.63 10.71
CA ILE A 120 -11.98 -7.36 10.25
C ILE A 120 -13.17 -6.45 9.91
N GLU A 121 -13.21 -5.28 10.53
CA GLU A 121 -14.19 -4.24 10.26
C GLU A 121 -13.49 -3.00 9.71
N VAL A 122 -14.00 -2.46 8.60
CA VAL A 122 -13.41 -1.32 7.91
C VAL A 122 -14.51 -0.40 7.40
N ALA A 123 -14.45 0.88 7.76
CA ALA A 123 -15.31 1.90 7.18
C ALA A 123 -14.78 2.38 5.82
N ARG A 124 -15.64 2.44 4.80
CA ARG A 124 -15.29 2.90 3.45
C ARG A 124 -16.43 3.69 2.82
N PHE A 125 -16.07 4.76 2.13
CA PHE A 125 -17.00 5.50 1.28
C PHE A 125 -17.27 4.78 -0.03
N VAL A 126 -18.53 4.82 -0.46
CA VAL A 126 -18.97 4.36 -1.77
C VAL A 126 -18.54 5.37 -2.84
N ASP A 127 -17.95 4.86 -3.91
CA ASP A 127 -17.58 5.69 -5.06
C ASP A 127 -18.78 6.05 -5.96
N ASP A 128 -18.52 6.89 -6.95
CA ASP A 128 -19.47 7.33 -7.98
C ASP A 128 -20.00 6.18 -8.86
N LYS A 129 -19.29 5.05 -8.88
CA LYS A 129 -19.62 3.84 -9.65
C LYS A 129 -20.42 2.82 -8.83
N ALA A 130 -20.96 3.24 -7.68
CA ALA A 130 -21.65 2.38 -6.74
C ALA A 130 -20.79 1.16 -6.34
N SER A 131 -19.56 1.41 -5.91
CA SER A 131 -18.65 0.37 -5.45
C SER A 131 -17.80 0.81 -4.25
N VAL A 132 -17.29 -0.16 -3.49
CA VAL A 132 -16.41 0.05 -2.33
C VAL A 132 -15.10 -0.70 -2.49
N ALA A 133 -14.01 -0.07 -2.06
CA ALA A 133 -12.68 -0.65 -2.13
C ALA A 133 -12.37 -1.48 -0.88
N PHE A 134 -11.96 -2.74 -1.07
CA PHE A 134 -11.51 -3.62 0.00
C PHE A 134 -10.35 -4.51 -0.47
N ARG A 135 -9.24 -4.52 0.29
CA ARG A 135 -8.02 -5.31 0.01
C ARG A 135 -7.53 -5.23 -1.45
N GLY A 136 -7.53 -4.03 -2.02
CA GLY A 136 -7.06 -3.80 -3.39
C GLY A 136 -8.03 -4.25 -4.50
N ASN A 137 -9.24 -4.67 -4.15
CA ASN A 137 -10.33 -4.95 -5.09
C ASN A 137 -11.48 -3.96 -4.88
N ARG A 138 -12.40 -3.88 -5.84
CA ARG A 138 -13.66 -3.14 -5.72
C ARG A 138 -14.83 -4.10 -5.72
N TYR A 139 -15.85 -3.80 -4.92
CA TYR A 139 -17.06 -4.60 -4.78
C TYR A 139 -18.28 -3.72 -5.06
N SER A 140 -19.12 -4.18 -5.99
CA SER A 140 -20.32 -3.44 -6.40
C SER A 140 -21.39 -3.35 -5.32
N LEU A 141 -22.19 -2.30 -5.38
CA LEU A 141 -23.33 -2.03 -4.51
C LEU A 141 -24.54 -1.65 -5.35
N PRO A 142 -25.75 -1.67 -4.78
CA PRO A 142 -26.90 -1.06 -5.41
C PRO A 142 -26.64 0.44 -5.68
N PRO A 143 -27.11 0.98 -6.82
CA PRO A 143 -26.91 2.38 -7.16
C PRO A 143 -27.66 3.31 -6.19
N GLY A 144 -27.21 4.58 -6.11
CA GLY A 144 -27.82 5.60 -5.25
C GLY A 144 -27.17 5.77 -3.88
N MET A 145 -26.10 5.05 -3.59
CA MET A 145 -25.35 5.14 -2.31
C MET A 145 -24.02 5.89 -2.40
N GLY A 146 -23.75 6.58 -3.52
CA GLY A 146 -22.49 7.31 -3.71
C GLY A 146 -22.23 8.31 -2.58
N GLY A 147 -21.02 8.31 -2.03
CA GLY A 147 -20.63 9.20 -0.93
C GLY A 147 -21.11 8.77 0.47
N VAL A 148 -21.88 7.68 0.60
CA VAL A 148 -22.24 7.12 1.91
C VAL A 148 -21.06 6.32 2.48
N GLU A 149 -20.80 6.44 3.78
CA GLU A 149 -19.84 5.58 4.48
C GLU A 149 -20.50 4.25 4.86
N LEU A 150 -19.90 3.13 4.47
CA LEU A 150 -20.39 1.79 4.77
C LEU A 150 -19.38 1.03 5.63
N THR A 151 -19.89 0.07 6.39
CA THR A 151 -19.08 -0.81 7.23
C THR A 151 -18.89 -2.14 6.51
N LEU A 152 -17.64 -2.46 6.17
CA LEU A 152 -17.26 -3.72 5.55
C LEU A 152 -16.77 -4.68 6.61
N ARG A 153 -17.36 -5.89 6.67
CA ARG A 153 -16.98 -6.96 7.59
C ARG A 153 -16.46 -8.16 6.83
N HIS A 154 -15.33 -8.67 7.28
CA HIS A 154 -14.73 -9.90 6.77
C HIS A 154 -14.24 -10.75 7.92
N ARG A 155 -14.84 -11.92 8.10
CA ARG A 155 -14.40 -12.90 9.08
C ARG A 155 -13.19 -13.67 8.52
N LEU A 156 -12.11 -13.72 9.28
CA LEU A 156 -10.92 -14.47 8.91
C LEU A 156 -11.25 -15.95 8.75
N GLY A 157 -10.73 -16.55 7.68
CA GLY A 157 -11.03 -17.93 7.29
C GLY A 157 -12.29 -18.09 6.45
N THR A 158 -13.11 -17.04 6.27
CA THR A 158 -14.24 -17.09 5.32
C THR A 158 -13.85 -16.53 3.95
N GLY A 159 -14.55 -16.97 2.91
CA GLY A 159 -14.41 -16.45 1.55
C GLY A 159 -15.37 -15.30 1.23
N THR A 160 -15.91 -14.62 2.25
CA THR A 160 -17.00 -13.66 2.11
C THR A 160 -16.64 -12.28 2.67
N LEU A 161 -17.20 -11.25 2.03
CA LEU A 161 -17.19 -9.85 2.45
C LEU A 161 -18.64 -9.40 2.60
N GLU A 162 -19.03 -9.01 3.81
CA GLU A 162 -20.36 -8.49 4.12
C GLU A 162 -20.29 -6.97 4.20
N VAL A 163 -21.24 -6.28 3.56
CA VAL A 163 -21.30 -4.81 3.54
C VAL A 163 -22.56 -4.34 4.26
N PHE A 164 -22.38 -3.49 5.26
CA PHE A 164 -23.45 -2.97 6.10
C PHE A 164 -23.65 -1.47 5.89
N SER A 165 -24.91 -1.03 5.94
CA SER A 165 -25.29 0.38 5.98
C SER A 165 -24.89 1.03 7.31
N PRO A 166 -24.89 2.38 7.41
CA PRO A 166 -24.69 3.07 8.68
C PRO A 166 -25.69 2.66 9.76
N ALA A 167 -26.89 2.23 9.36
CA ALA A 167 -27.93 1.72 10.25
C ALA A 167 -27.69 0.27 10.71
N GLY A 168 -26.61 -0.37 10.25
CA GLY A 168 -26.27 -1.76 10.60
C GLY A 168 -27.04 -2.82 9.81
N ILE A 169 -27.69 -2.46 8.71
CA ILE A 169 -28.42 -3.40 7.84
C ILE A 169 -27.45 -3.97 6.81
N GLU A 170 -27.40 -5.29 6.66
CA GLU A 170 -26.62 -5.93 5.59
C GLU A 170 -27.21 -5.56 4.23
N LEU A 171 -26.39 -4.94 3.38
CA LEU A 171 -26.77 -4.51 2.04
C LEU A 171 -26.48 -5.60 1.01
N VAL A 172 -25.29 -6.20 1.10
CA VAL A 172 -24.84 -7.25 0.18
C VAL A 172 -23.70 -8.06 0.79
N SER A 173 -23.64 -9.34 0.41
CA SER A 173 -22.50 -10.22 0.65
C SER A 173 -21.83 -10.60 -0.67
N HIS A 174 -20.51 -10.46 -0.74
CA HIS A 174 -19.69 -10.79 -1.90
C HIS A 174 -18.73 -11.93 -1.61
N ARG A 175 -18.40 -12.72 -2.63
CA ARG A 175 -17.24 -13.62 -2.57
C ARG A 175 -15.95 -12.80 -2.67
N LEU A 176 -15.00 -13.06 -1.77
CA LEU A 176 -13.72 -12.36 -1.75
C LEU A 176 -12.91 -12.69 -3.00
N ALA A 177 -12.47 -11.64 -3.69
CA ALA A 177 -11.45 -11.75 -4.73
C ALA A 177 -10.05 -11.89 -4.10
N VAL A 178 -9.09 -12.38 -4.88
CA VAL A 178 -7.69 -12.47 -4.47
C VAL A 178 -7.18 -11.06 -4.09
N SER A 179 -6.61 -10.93 -2.90
CA SER A 179 -6.13 -9.64 -2.40
C SER A 179 -5.12 -9.01 -3.35
N GLY A 180 -5.28 -7.72 -3.65
CA GLY A 180 -4.38 -6.96 -4.53
C GLY A 180 -4.56 -7.22 -6.02
N ALA A 181 -5.55 -8.01 -6.46
CA ALA A 181 -5.76 -8.31 -7.87
C ALA A 181 -6.34 -7.14 -8.70
N GLY A 182 -6.77 -6.05 -8.06
CA GLY A 182 -7.36 -4.91 -8.78
C GLY A 182 -8.72 -5.23 -9.41
N GLN A 183 -9.38 -6.31 -8.99
CA GLN A 183 -10.61 -6.79 -9.62
C GLN A 183 -11.83 -5.97 -9.23
N MET A 184 -12.76 -5.84 -10.17
CA MET A 184 -14.11 -5.31 -9.94
C MET A 184 -15.08 -6.48 -9.80
N VAL A 185 -15.43 -6.83 -8.56
CA VAL A 185 -16.43 -7.85 -8.25
C VAL A 185 -17.81 -7.23 -8.39
N ARG A 186 -18.49 -7.53 -9.49
CA ARG A 186 -19.84 -7.02 -9.79
C ARG A 186 -20.84 -8.15 -9.97
N THR A 187 -21.94 -8.09 -9.21
CA THR A 187 -23.06 -9.02 -9.37
C THR A 187 -23.87 -8.64 -10.62
N VAL A 188 -24.62 -9.59 -11.17
CA VAL A 188 -25.42 -9.35 -12.39
C VAL A 188 -26.55 -8.36 -12.10
N GLU A 189 -27.11 -8.42 -10.89
CA GLU A 189 -28.18 -7.55 -10.42
C GLU A 189 -27.70 -6.11 -10.27
N HIS A 190 -26.54 -5.89 -9.64
CA HIS A 190 -25.95 -4.54 -9.54
C HIS A 190 -25.53 -4.02 -10.90
N ARG A 191 -25.13 -4.91 -11.81
CA ARG A 191 -24.87 -4.53 -13.20
C ARG A 191 -26.13 -3.97 -13.86
N ALA A 192 -27.21 -4.74 -13.84
CA ALA A 192 -28.47 -4.35 -14.47
C ALA A 192 -29.04 -3.07 -13.83
N ALA A 193 -28.96 -2.95 -12.50
CA ALA A 193 -29.43 -1.75 -11.79
C ALA A 193 -28.62 -0.50 -12.16
N LEU A 194 -27.28 -0.60 -12.20
CA LEU A 194 -26.45 0.52 -12.63
C LEU A 194 -26.70 0.88 -14.11
N GLU A 195 -26.86 -0.12 -14.96
CA GLU A 195 -27.17 0.07 -16.38
C GLU A 195 -28.52 0.78 -16.56
N ALA A 196 -29.56 0.40 -15.82
CA ALA A 196 -30.86 1.06 -15.83
C ALA A 196 -30.77 2.53 -15.39
N VAL A 197 -30.02 2.82 -14.33
CA VAL A 197 -29.79 4.20 -13.85
C VAL A 197 -29.06 5.03 -14.91
N VAL A 198 -28.01 4.48 -15.52
CA VAL A 198 -27.27 5.15 -16.59
C VAL A 198 -28.16 5.40 -17.80
N LEU A 199 -28.92 4.40 -18.25
CA LEU A 199 -29.85 4.53 -19.38
C LEU A 199 -30.96 5.55 -19.11
N SER A 200 -31.45 5.67 -17.88
CA SER A 200 -32.46 6.67 -17.50
C SER A 200 -31.95 8.12 -17.56
N GLN A 201 -30.64 8.33 -17.50
CA GLN A 201 -30.04 9.67 -17.64
C GLN A 201 -29.98 10.12 -19.11
N PHE A 202 -30.04 9.20 -20.06
CA PHE A 202 -30.09 9.56 -21.47
C PHE A 202 -31.48 10.05 -21.83
N SER A 203 -31.54 11.28 -22.34
CA SER A 203 -32.78 11.84 -22.83
C SER A 203 -33.15 11.21 -24.17
N THR A 204 -34.41 10.80 -24.31
CA THR A 204 -35.04 10.49 -25.59
C THR A 204 -35.56 11.74 -26.30
N ALA A 205 -35.34 12.93 -25.73
CA ALA A 205 -35.69 14.18 -26.39
C ALA A 205 -34.97 14.29 -27.74
N ARG A 206 -35.63 14.97 -28.69
CA ARG A 206 -35.07 15.21 -30.01
C ARG A 206 -33.65 15.77 -29.84
N PRO A 207 -32.64 15.21 -30.54
CA PRO A 207 -31.30 15.79 -30.54
C PRO A 207 -31.44 17.28 -30.81
N CYS A 208 -30.77 18.11 -30.01
CA CYS A 208 -30.78 19.54 -30.29
C CYS A 208 -30.34 19.74 -31.74
N ASP A 209 -31.02 20.65 -32.45
CA ASP A 209 -30.62 20.98 -33.82
C ASP A 209 -29.13 21.30 -33.78
N ARG A 210 -28.36 20.51 -34.54
CA ARG A 210 -26.90 20.58 -34.50
C ARG A 210 -26.52 22.03 -34.70
N LYS A 211 -25.92 22.65 -33.68
CA LYS A 211 -25.53 24.06 -33.75
C LYS A 211 -24.68 24.19 -35.01
N ALA A 212 -25.22 24.87 -36.03
CA ALA A 212 -24.49 25.04 -37.28
C ALA A 212 -23.13 25.60 -36.92
N ASN A 213 -22.06 25.03 -37.49
CA ASN A 213 -20.71 25.55 -37.30
C ASN A 213 -20.63 26.90 -38.01
N LYS A 214 -21.18 27.93 -37.35
CA LYS A 214 -21.18 29.29 -37.85
C LYS A 214 -19.77 29.83 -37.58
N PRO A 215 -19.07 30.36 -38.60
CA PRO A 215 -17.81 31.03 -38.35
C PRO A 215 -17.99 32.12 -37.29
N PRO A 216 -16.96 32.42 -36.48
CA PRO A 216 -17.04 33.45 -35.45
C PRO A 216 -17.60 34.75 -36.05
N GLY A 217 -18.67 35.27 -35.43
CA GLY A 217 -19.34 36.47 -35.93
C GLY A 217 -18.41 37.69 -35.90
N GLN A 218 -18.76 38.75 -36.63
CA GLN A 218 -17.92 39.95 -36.71
C GLN A 218 -17.60 40.57 -35.34
N ALA A 219 -18.51 40.48 -34.36
CA ALA A 219 -18.25 40.90 -32.99
C ALA A 219 -17.12 40.09 -32.32
N ALA A 220 -17.10 38.77 -32.54
CA ALA A 220 -16.04 37.89 -32.02
C ALA A 220 -14.71 38.13 -32.74
N LEU A 221 -14.72 38.45 -34.03
CA LEU A 221 -13.52 38.84 -34.78
C LEU A 221 -12.97 40.20 -34.32
N LYS A 222 -13.85 41.18 -34.05
CA LYS A 222 -13.45 42.47 -33.48
C LYS A 222 -12.85 42.33 -32.10
N GLU A 223 -13.45 41.51 -31.23
CA GLU A 223 -12.92 41.28 -29.90
C GLU A 223 -11.60 40.49 -29.94
N ARG A 224 -11.47 39.52 -30.85
CA ARG A 224 -10.18 38.88 -31.13
C ARG A 224 -9.12 39.89 -31.56
N ALA A 225 -9.43 40.80 -32.47
CA ALA A 225 -8.50 41.84 -32.91
C ALA A 225 -8.12 42.80 -31.76
N ARG A 226 -9.08 43.09 -30.87
CA ARG A 226 -8.83 43.87 -29.65
C ARG A 226 -7.91 43.15 -28.67
N LEU A 227 -8.13 41.85 -28.45
CA LEU A 227 -7.32 41.01 -27.55
C LEU A 227 -5.91 40.76 -28.09
N LEU A 228 -5.75 40.67 -29.42
CA LEU A 228 -4.44 40.46 -30.06
C LEU A 228 -3.58 41.73 -30.11
N GLY A 229 -4.17 42.92 -29.90
CA GLY A 229 -3.46 44.21 -29.98
C GLY A 229 -2.90 44.50 -31.39
N PRO A 230 -2.30 45.69 -31.61
CA PRO A 230 -1.48 45.90 -32.80
C PRO A 230 -0.32 44.90 -32.77
N VAL A 231 0.03 44.32 -33.92
CA VAL A 231 1.24 43.50 -34.07
C VAL A 231 2.44 44.42 -33.85
N GLU A 232 2.80 44.64 -32.57
CA GLU A 232 4.12 45.16 -32.24
C GLU A 232 5.12 44.13 -32.73
N LYS A 233 6.07 44.64 -33.53
CA LYS A 233 7.17 43.96 -34.24
C LYS A 233 7.36 42.49 -33.86
N GLU A 234 7.37 41.62 -34.87
CA GLU A 234 7.97 40.29 -34.75
C GLU A 234 9.24 40.40 -33.89
N PRO A 235 9.34 39.64 -32.78
CA PRO A 235 10.56 39.64 -32.00
C PRO A 235 11.68 39.14 -32.91
N SER A 236 12.47 40.10 -33.41
CA SER A 236 13.70 39.85 -34.15
C SER A 236 14.67 39.25 -33.14
N VAL A 237 14.69 37.92 -33.08
CA VAL A 237 15.66 37.19 -32.29
C VAL A 237 17.01 37.31 -32.99
N ASP A 238 17.91 38.12 -32.44
CA ASP A 238 19.30 38.17 -32.87
C ASP A 238 20.01 36.89 -32.44
N LEU A 239 20.25 36.01 -33.41
CA LEU A 239 20.88 34.71 -33.19
C LEU A 239 22.32 34.84 -32.70
N ASP A 240 23.02 35.94 -33.02
CA ASP A 240 24.39 36.18 -32.58
C ASP A 240 24.44 36.59 -31.10
N GLU A 241 23.43 37.31 -30.63
CA GLU A 241 23.27 37.64 -29.22
C GLU A 241 22.95 36.39 -28.39
N ILE A 242 22.07 35.52 -28.89
CA ILE A 242 21.78 34.23 -28.27
C ILE A 242 23.02 33.33 -28.24
N ALA A 243 23.81 33.29 -29.31
CA ALA A 243 25.04 32.50 -29.35
C ALA A 243 26.05 32.97 -28.27
N LYS A 244 26.15 34.28 -28.02
CA LYS A 244 26.99 34.83 -26.94
C LYS A 244 26.49 34.45 -25.55
N VAL A 245 25.18 34.50 -25.31
CA VAL A 245 24.58 34.09 -24.04
C VAL A 245 24.81 32.59 -23.80
N ILE A 246 24.65 31.76 -24.83
CA ILE A 246 24.91 30.32 -24.76
C ILE A 246 26.40 30.05 -24.48
N ALA A 247 27.32 30.76 -25.14
CA ALA A 247 28.76 30.61 -24.92
C ALA A 247 29.19 31.00 -23.49
N LEU A 248 28.57 32.04 -22.92
CA LEU A 248 28.78 32.45 -21.53
C LEU A 248 28.18 31.47 -20.51
N ALA A 249 27.02 30.87 -20.83
CA ALA A 249 26.35 29.90 -19.97
C ALA A 249 26.98 28.50 -20.03
N PHE A 250 27.62 28.15 -21.15
CA PHE A 250 28.20 26.82 -21.42
C PHE A 250 29.63 26.91 -21.99
N PRO A 251 30.62 27.36 -21.21
CA PRO A 251 32.00 27.58 -21.69
C PRO A 251 32.75 26.30 -22.15
N ALA A 252 32.19 25.10 -21.89
CA ALA A 252 32.84 23.83 -22.23
C ALA A 252 32.50 23.26 -23.62
N MET A 253 31.59 23.88 -24.39
CA MET A 253 31.12 23.33 -25.68
C MET A 253 31.79 23.91 -26.93
N THR A 254 32.70 24.89 -26.80
CA THR A 254 33.34 25.55 -27.96
C THR A 254 34.62 24.89 -28.46
N SER A 255 34.86 23.60 -28.12
CA SER A 255 36.06 22.87 -28.53
C SER A 255 35.77 21.51 -29.19
N ALA A 256 34.78 21.46 -30.10
CA ALA A 256 34.66 20.31 -31.00
C ALA A 256 33.94 20.74 -32.28
N GLY A 257 34.72 21.13 -33.29
CA GLY A 257 34.15 21.47 -34.60
C GLY A 257 35.17 21.96 -35.63
N GLU A 258 36.41 21.48 -35.60
CA GLU A 258 37.31 21.64 -36.74
C GLU A 258 37.09 20.44 -37.68
N VAL A 259 36.24 20.64 -38.69
CA VAL A 259 36.16 19.78 -39.87
C VAL A 259 37.14 20.37 -40.89
N SER A 260 38.24 19.67 -41.14
CA SER A 260 39.11 19.89 -42.30
C SER A 260 38.76 18.93 -43.44
N PRO A 261 39.05 19.30 -44.70
CA PRO A 261 38.36 18.86 -45.92
C PRO A 261 38.59 17.41 -46.34
#